data_AF-A0A931EF73-F1
#
_entry.id   AF-A0A931EF73-F1
#
_cell.length_a   1.000
_cell.length_b   1.000
_cell.length_c   1.000
_cell.angle_alpha   90.00
_cell.angle_beta   90.00
_cell.angle_gamma   90.00
#
_symmetry.space_group_name_H-M   'P 1'
#
loop_
_entity.id
_entity.type
_entity.pdbx_description
1 polymer ?
#
loop_
_entity_poly.entity_id
_entity_poly.type
_entity_poly.pdbx_seq_one_letter_code
_entity_poly.pdbx_strand_id
1 'polypeptide(L)'
;MDVVVQRCAGIDVHKDTVVTCVRTPGADGQREVVTKTFGTVTAELLALRDWLVAMGVTLVGMESTGVYWRPVFYMLEDVTECWSLNARHMRNVPGRKTDVADSEWICQLVEHGLVRPSFVPPKPIRELR
;
A
#
# COMPACT_ATOMS: atom_id res chain seq x y z
N MET A 1 -1.33 -8.37 18.26
CA MET A 1 -1.88 -8.77 16.95
C MET A 1 -0.80 -9.57 16.26
N ASP A 2 -1.15 -10.70 15.66
CA ASP A 2 -0.17 -11.53 14.95
C ASP A 2 0.21 -10.88 13.62
N VAL A 3 1.49 -10.95 13.26
CA VAL A 3 1.98 -10.49 11.96
C VAL A 3 1.67 -11.57 10.93
N VAL A 4 0.76 -11.26 10.02
CA VAL A 4 0.36 -12.15 8.92
C VAL A 4 1.25 -11.91 7.71
N VAL A 5 1.68 -10.67 7.49
CA VAL A 5 2.51 -10.27 6.35
C VAL A 5 3.81 -9.67 6.83
N GLN A 6 4.92 -10.35 6.56
CA GLN A 6 6.23 -9.97 7.11
C GLN A 6 6.79 -8.68 6.50
N ARG A 7 6.55 -8.44 5.21
CA ARG A 7 7.09 -7.27 4.47
C ARG A 7 5.95 -6.64 3.68
N CYS A 8 5.37 -5.57 4.21
CA CYS A 8 4.20 -4.93 3.60
C CYS A 8 4.40 -3.42 3.47
N ALA A 9 3.59 -2.81 2.62
CA ALA A 9 3.48 -1.37 2.52
C ALA A 9 2.03 -0.90 2.54
N GLY A 10 1.80 0.26 3.14
CA GLY A 10 0.57 1.01 3.02
C GLY A 10 0.83 2.29 2.23
N ILE A 11 -0.01 2.53 1.21
CA ILE A 11 0.12 3.67 0.31
C ILE A 11 -1.12 4.54 0.41
N ASP A 12 -0.91 5.79 0.77
CA ASP A 12 -1.89 6.86 0.66
C ASP A 12 -1.63 7.65 -0.63
N VAL A 13 -2.64 7.68 -1.50
CA VAL A 13 -2.53 8.23 -2.85
C VAL A 13 -3.33 9.52 -2.93
N HIS A 14 -2.64 10.62 -3.20
CA HIS A 14 -3.24 11.91 -3.51
C HIS A 14 -3.00 12.26 -4.98
N LYS A 15 -3.52 13.42 -5.41
CA LYS A 15 -3.40 13.88 -6.79
C LYS A 15 -1.94 14.03 -7.26
N ASP A 16 -1.11 14.63 -6.43
CA ASP A 16 0.27 15.01 -6.79
C ASP A 16 1.33 14.26 -5.97
N THR A 17 0.91 13.50 -4.95
CA THR A 17 1.82 12.79 -4.03
C THR A 17 1.35 11.37 -3.72
N VAL A 18 2.32 10.50 -3.44
CA VAL A 18 2.13 9.13 -3.01
C VAL A 18 2.94 8.91 -1.74
N VAL A 19 2.26 8.87 -0.59
CA VAL A 19 2.91 8.65 0.71
C VAL A 19 2.90 7.17 1.03
N THR A 20 4.08 6.57 1.17
CA THR A 20 4.23 5.12 1.32
C THR A 20 4.95 4.79 2.62
N CYS A 21 4.30 4.02 3.49
CA CYS A 21 4.87 3.47 4.71
C CYS A 21 5.19 1.99 4.49
N VAL A 22 6.45 1.60 4.70
CA VAL A 22 6.92 0.21 4.61
C VAL A 22 7.20 -0.31 6.01
N ARG A 23 6.77 -1.55 6.28
CA ARG A 23 7.07 -2.29 7.51
C ARG A 23 7.78 -3.59 7.18
N THR A 24 8.96 -3.79 7.75
CA THR A 24 9.82 -4.98 7.57
C THR A 24 10.29 -5.54 8.91
N PRO A 25 10.72 -6.82 8.96
CA PRO A 25 11.36 -7.36 10.16
C PRO A 25 12.65 -6.59 10.45
N GLY A 26 12.81 -6.12 11.69
CA GLY A 26 14.03 -5.50 12.21
C GLY A 26 14.77 -6.41 13.20
N ALA A 27 15.78 -5.85 13.87
CA ALA A 27 16.50 -6.55 14.93
C ALA A 27 15.60 -6.89 16.13
N ASP A 28 15.93 -7.97 16.83
CA ASP A 28 15.31 -8.38 18.11
C ASP A 28 13.77 -8.49 18.08
N GLY A 29 13.22 -8.88 16.92
CA GLY A 29 11.78 -9.04 16.72
C GLY A 29 10.99 -7.73 16.63
N GLN A 30 11.69 -6.59 16.59
CA GLN A 30 11.06 -5.29 16.34
C GLN A 30 10.70 -5.13 14.86
N ARG A 31 9.83 -4.16 14.57
CA ARG A 31 9.48 -3.77 13.20
C ARG A 31 10.30 -2.55 12.79
N GLU A 32 10.95 -2.64 11.64
CA GLU A 32 11.49 -1.47 10.96
C GLU A 32 10.36 -0.80 10.20
N VAL A 33 10.22 0.51 10.39
CA VAL A 33 9.18 1.33 9.76
C VAL A 33 9.85 2.48 9.05
N VAL A 34 9.62 2.59 7.73
CA VAL A 34 10.17 3.68 6.92
C VAL A 34 9.07 4.26 6.06
N THR A 35 8.91 5.58 6.12
CA THR A 35 7.96 6.32 5.30
C THR A 35 8.69 7.19 4.29
N LYS A 36 8.27 7.15 3.03
CA LYS A 36 8.74 8.03 1.96
C LYS A 36 7.57 8.59 1.16
N THR A 37 7.77 9.79 0.63
CA THR A 37 6.82 10.44 -0.27
C THR A 37 7.42 10.50 -1.67
N PHE A 38 6.61 10.13 -2.66
CA PHE A 38 6.95 10.18 -4.08
C PHE A 38 5.95 11.08 -4.81
N GLY A 39 6.30 11.55 -6.01
CA GLY A 39 5.35 12.17 -6.93
C GLY A 39 4.50 11.17 -7.71
N THR A 40 3.56 11.67 -8.50
CA THR A 40 2.65 10.85 -9.34
C THR A 40 3.06 10.75 -10.81
N VAL A 41 4.19 11.36 -11.19
CA VAL A 41 4.75 11.22 -12.55
C VAL A 41 5.45 9.86 -12.70
N THR A 42 5.54 9.35 -13.93
CA THR A 42 6.09 8.02 -14.22
C THR A 42 7.46 7.75 -13.59
N ALA A 43 8.39 8.71 -13.64
CA ALA A 43 9.72 8.56 -13.04
C ALA A 43 9.66 8.35 -11.52
N GLU A 44 8.77 9.06 -10.84
CA GLU A 44 8.55 8.94 -9.39
C GLU A 44 7.87 7.62 -9.03
N LEU A 45 6.90 7.17 -9.84
CA LEU A 45 6.25 5.88 -9.65
C LEU A 45 7.20 4.70 -9.90
N LEU A 46 8.15 4.83 -10.84
CA LEU A 46 9.23 3.86 -11.03
C LEU A 46 10.19 3.86 -9.82
N ALA A 47 10.54 5.03 -9.29
CA ALA A 47 11.35 5.12 -8.08
C ALA A 47 10.66 4.48 -6.86
N LEU A 48 9.35 4.69 -6.71
CA LEU A 48 8.53 4.00 -5.71
C LEU A 48 8.58 2.47 -5.90
N ARG A 49 8.34 1.99 -7.12
CA ARG A 49 8.40 0.57 -7.47
C ARG A 49 9.74 -0.05 -7.10
N ASP A 50 10.83 0.55 -7.56
CA ASP A 50 12.18 0.01 -7.34
C ASP A 50 12.55 0.05 -5.86
N TRP A 51 12.11 1.08 -5.12
CA TRP A 51 12.28 1.14 -3.67
C TRP A 51 11.50 0.03 -2.95
N LEU A 52 10.25 -0.25 -3.32
CA LEU A 52 9.46 -1.34 -2.73
C LEU A 52 10.08 -2.71 -3.01
N VAL A 53 10.59 -2.92 -4.23
CA VAL A 53 11.32 -4.15 -4.62
C VAL A 53 12.60 -4.30 -3.80
N ALA A 54 13.40 -3.23 -3.67
CA ALA A 54 14.63 -3.24 -2.86
C ALA A 54 14.34 -3.52 -1.37
N MET A 55 13.20 -3.04 -0.87
CA MET A 55 12.72 -3.33 0.48
C MET A 55 12.10 -4.74 0.59
N GLY A 56 11.99 -5.51 -0.50
CA GLY A 56 11.42 -6.86 -0.53
C GLY A 56 9.95 -6.90 -0.11
N VAL A 57 9.18 -5.86 -0.41
CA VAL A 57 7.75 -5.79 -0.06
C VAL A 57 6.98 -6.82 -0.87
N THR A 58 6.22 -7.67 -0.18
CA THR A 58 5.44 -8.75 -0.81
C THR A 58 3.98 -8.39 -1.03
N LEU A 59 3.45 -7.44 -0.24
CA LEU A 59 2.08 -6.98 -0.35
C LEU A 59 1.96 -5.48 -0.09
N VAL A 60 1.25 -4.81 -0.97
CA VAL A 60 0.92 -3.39 -0.89
C VAL A 60 -0.59 -3.23 -0.70
N GLY A 61 -1.01 -2.46 0.29
CA GLY A 61 -2.38 -1.94 0.38
C GLY A 61 -2.42 -0.47 -0.01
N MET A 62 -3.44 -0.06 -0.76
CA MET A 62 -3.68 1.34 -1.08
C MET A 62 -5.15 1.70 -1.01
N GLU A 63 -5.47 2.91 -0.55
CA GLU A 63 -6.85 3.39 -0.53
C GLU A 63 -7.38 3.64 -1.95
N SER A 64 -8.58 3.13 -2.25
CA SER A 64 -9.19 3.20 -3.57
C SER A 64 -10.15 4.39 -3.77
N THR A 65 -9.85 5.57 -3.23
CA THR A 65 -10.72 6.74 -3.42
C THR A 65 -10.38 7.49 -4.72
N GLY A 66 -11.41 7.76 -5.52
CA GLY A 66 -11.24 8.41 -6.82
C GLY A 66 -10.48 7.54 -7.84
N VAL A 67 -9.71 8.20 -8.70
CA VAL A 67 -9.07 7.58 -9.88
C VAL A 67 -7.55 7.45 -9.78
N TYR A 68 -6.92 8.15 -8.83
CA TYR A 68 -5.46 8.31 -8.74
C TYR A 68 -4.72 7.04 -8.29
N TRP A 69 -5.41 6.10 -7.64
CA TRP A 69 -4.81 4.83 -7.25
C TRP A 69 -4.46 3.94 -8.46
N ARG A 70 -5.12 4.12 -9.62
CA ARG A 70 -4.96 3.22 -10.78
C ARG A 70 -3.54 3.24 -11.36
N PRO A 71 -2.92 4.40 -11.68
CA PRO A 71 -1.54 4.44 -12.13
C PRO A 71 -0.56 3.80 -11.15
N VAL A 72 -0.74 4.01 -9.84
CA VAL A 72 0.11 3.42 -8.80
C VAL A 72 -0.06 1.90 -8.79
N PHE A 73 -1.29 1.41 -8.79
CA PHE A 73 -1.61 -0.02 -8.82
C PHE A 73 -0.98 -0.70 -10.06
N TYR A 74 -1.19 -0.13 -11.25
CA TYR A 74 -0.68 -0.73 -12.50
C TYR A 74 0.85 -0.72 -12.58
N MET A 75 1.52 0.25 -11.95
CA MET A 75 2.99 0.29 -11.87
C MET A 75 3.55 -0.84 -10.99
N LEU A 76 2.80 -1.27 -9.99
CA LEU A 76 3.26 -2.19 -8.94
C LEU A 76 2.80 -3.64 -9.13
N GLU A 77 1.68 -3.87 -9.82
CA GLU A 77 1.02 -5.19 -9.88
C GLU A 77 1.85 -6.32 -10.52
N ASP A 78 2.92 -6.00 -11.26
CA ASP A 78 3.85 -6.99 -11.83
C ASP A 78 4.98 -7.39 -10.90
N VAL A 79 5.22 -6.63 -9.81
CA VAL A 79 6.37 -6.85 -8.92
C VAL A 79 5.98 -7.19 -7.49
N THR A 80 4.75 -6.91 -7.09
CA THR A 80 4.25 -7.16 -5.74
C THR A 80 2.74 -7.35 -5.76
N GLU A 81 2.21 -8.10 -4.80
CA GLU A 81 0.76 -8.22 -4.66
C GLU A 81 0.17 -6.86 -4.28
N CYS A 82 -0.91 -6.46 -4.96
CA CYS A 82 -1.52 -5.15 -4.78
C CYS A 82 -2.98 -5.28 -4.36
N TRP A 83 -3.33 -4.68 -3.23
CA TRP A 83 -4.69 -4.60 -2.72
C TRP A 83 -5.24 -3.19 -2.85
N SER A 84 -6.33 -3.06 -3.60
CA SER A 84 -7.16 -1.87 -3.61
C SER A 84 -8.14 -1.93 -2.44
N LEU A 85 -8.02 -1.04 -1.46
CA LEU A 85 -8.75 -1.14 -0.20
C LEU A 85 -9.93 -0.16 -0.13
N ASN A 86 -11.06 -0.67 0.37
CA ASN A 86 -12.26 0.13 0.55
C ASN A 86 -12.12 1.07 1.75
N ALA A 87 -12.16 2.38 1.51
CA ALA A 87 -12.03 3.41 2.55
C ALA A 87 -13.06 3.29 3.69
N ARG A 88 -14.31 2.93 3.37
CA ARG A 88 -15.36 2.75 4.40
C ARG A 88 -15.03 1.57 5.31
N HIS A 89 -14.51 0.48 4.77
CA HIS A 89 -14.06 -0.65 5.58
C HIS A 89 -12.90 -0.25 6.50
N MET A 90 -11.85 0.38 5.96
CA MET A 90 -10.67 0.80 6.74
C MET A 90 -11.02 1.76 7.89
N ARG A 91 -11.95 2.70 7.66
CA ARG A 91 -12.43 3.64 8.69
C ARG A 91 -13.19 2.96 9.84
N ASN A 92 -13.77 1.79 9.59
CA ASN A 92 -14.55 1.06 10.58
C ASN A 92 -13.72 0.04 11.37
N VAL A 93 -12.43 -0.15 11.04
CA VAL A 93 -11.54 -1.00 11.83
C VAL A 93 -11.17 -0.25 13.12
N PRO A 94 -11.45 -0.81 14.31
CA PRO A 94 -11.13 -0.16 15.58
C PRO A 94 -9.61 -0.15 15.82
N GLY A 95 -9.15 0.76 16.68
CA GLY A 95 -7.74 0.85 17.10
C GLY A 95 -6.90 1.86 16.34
N ARG A 96 -7.47 2.57 15.36
CA ARG A 96 -6.81 3.73 14.74
C ARG A 96 -6.65 4.85 15.78
N LYS A 97 -5.42 5.33 15.95
CA LYS A 97 -5.13 6.53 16.75
C LYS A 97 -5.36 7.79 15.91
N THR A 98 -5.72 8.90 16.57
CA THR A 98 -6.07 10.17 15.90
C THR A 98 -4.95 10.73 15.01
N ASP A 99 -3.70 10.55 15.42
CA ASP A 99 -2.54 11.18 14.76
C ASP A 99 -1.75 10.23 13.84
N VAL A 100 -2.35 9.09 13.46
CA VAL A 100 -1.68 8.12 12.56
C VAL A 100 -1.95 8.51 11.11
N ALA A 101 -0.86 8.67 10.35
CA ALA A 101 -0.89 8.91 8.91
C ALA A 101 -1.62 7.76 8.20
N ASP A 102 -2.40 8.07 7.16
CA ASP A 102 -3.19 7.06 6.44
C ASP A 102 -2.31 5.94 5.87
N SER A 103 -1.15 6.26 5.31
CA SER A 103 -0.19 5.26 4.81
C SER A 103 0.29 4.28 5.89
N GLU A 104 0.55 4.76 7.10
CA GLU A 104 0.93 3.91 8.23
C GLU A 104 -0.25 3.05 8.69
N TRP A 105 -1.45 3.63 8.78
CA TRP A 105 -2.65 2.90 9.17
C TRP A 105 -2.95 1.77 8.17
N ILE A 106 -2.91 2.05 6.87
CA ILE A 106 -3.08 1.05 5.82
C ILE A 106 -2.04 -0.06 5.98
N CYS A 107 -0.78 0.29 6.24
CA CYS A 107 0.29 -0.69 6.39
C CYS A 107 0.05 -1.64 7.57
N GLN A 108 -0.39 -1.10 8.72
CA GLN A 108 -0.75 -1.91 9.90
C GLN A 108 -1.96 -2.82 9.63
N LEU A 109 -2.97 -2.32 8.92
CA LEU A 109 -4.14 -3.11 8.57
C LEU A 109 -3.78 -4.30 7.68
N VAL A 110 -2.89 -4.10 6.71
CA VAL A 110 -2.39 -5.14 5.82
C VAL A 110 -1.50 -6.12 6.58
N GLU A 111 -0.56 -5.64 7.39
CA GLU A 111 0.36 -6.45 8.21
C GLU A 111 -0.37 -7.49 9.05
N HIS A 112 -1.51 -7.11 9.61
CA HIS A 112 -2.30 -7.92 10.53
C HIS A 112 -3.54 -8.57 9.89
N GLY A 113 -3.71 -8.46 8.56
CA GLY A 113 -4.83 -9.09 7.85
C GLY A 113 -6.21 -8.56 8.25
N LEU A 114 -6.30 -7.31 8.70
CA LEU A 114 -7.53 -6.67 9.20
C LEU A 114 -8.42 -6.09 8.08
N VAL A 115 -7.96 -6.20 6.84
CA VAL A 115 -8.65 -5.73 5.64
C VAL A 115 -8.65 -6.80 4.55
N ARG A 116 -9.47 -6.59 3.52
CA ARG A 116 -9.57 -7.45 2.35
C ARG A 116 -9.50 -6.61 1.08
N PRO A 117 -8.93 -7.13 -0.02
CA PRO A 117 -8.88 -6.43 -1.30
C PRO A 117 -10.28 -6.25 -1.88
N SER A 118 -10.50 -5.09 -2.49
CA SER A 118 -11.60 -4.86 -3.43
C SER A 118 -11.27 -5.51 -4.77
N PHE A 119 -12.29 -5.86 -5.54
CA PHE A 119 -12.09 -6.45 -6.86
C PHE A 119 -11.51 -5.42 -7.84
N VAL A 120 -10.35 -5.74 -8.41
CA VAL A 120 -9.79 -5.06 -9.57
C VAL A 120 -9.78 -6.07 -10.72
N PRO A 121 -10.39 -5.79 -11.88
CA PRO A 121 -10.39 -6.73 -12.99
C PRO A 121 -8.95 -7.06 -13.43
N PRO A 122 -8.67 -8.31 -13.86
CA PRO A 122 -7.36 -8.68 -14.40
C PRO A 122 -6.97 -7.85 -15.63
N LYS A 123 -5.65 -7.70 -15.88
CA LYS A 123 -5.10 -6.94 -17.02
C LYS A 123 -5.81 -7.19 -18.35
N PRO A 124 -6.02 -8.45 -18.81
CA PRO A 124 -6.66 -8.69 -20.10
C PRO A 124 -8.09 -8.14 -20.20
N ILE A 125 -8.81 -8.04 -19.08
CA ILE A 125 -10.16 -7.49 -19.04
C ILE A 125 -10.14 -5.95 -19.02
N ARG A 126 -9.10 -5.35 -18.42
CA ARG A 126 -8.96 -3.89 -18.37
C ARG A 126 -8.54 -3.28 -19.70
N GLU A 127 -7.77 -4.00 -20.50
CA GLU A 127 -7.31 -3.57 -21.84
C GLU A 127 -8.43 -3.53 -22.90
N LEU A 128 -9.58 -4.15 -22.64
CA LEU A 128 -10.74 -4.16 -23.55
C LEU A 128 -11.62 -2.90 -23.45
N ARG A 129 -11.27 -1.94 -22.58
CA ARG A 129 -12.02 -0.71 -22.31
C ARG A 129 -11.20 0.51 -22.65
#